data_AF-A0A2I9D308-F1
#
_entry.id   AF-A0A2I9D308-F1
#
_cell.length_a   1.000
_cell.length_b   1.000
_cell.length_c   1.000
_cell.angle_alpha   90.00
_cell.angle_beta   90.00
_cell.angle_gamma   90.00
#
_symmetry.space_group_name_H-M   'P 1'
#
loop_
_entity.id
_entity.type
_entity.pdbx_description
1 polymer ?
#
loop_
_entity_poly.entity_id
_entity_poly.type
_entity_poly.pdbx_seq_one_letter_code
_entity_poly.pdbx_strand_id
1 'polypeptide(L)'
;MLTLQGKYQVAQNKRLTIFAEPRARQSATLDLDIQALRSACDVGGGCCVVHVLTQHGPMLGTLTEKKPRKFSEWQFEGHLSFPPRE
;
A
#
# COMPACT_ATOMS: atom_id res chain seq x y z
N MET A 1 5.86 10.59 4.36
CA MET A 1 5.84 9.78 3.12
C MET A 1 6.47 8.44 3.44
N LEU A 2 5.76 7.33 3.18
CA LEU A 2 6.21 5.97 3.49
C LEU A 2 6.72 5.28 2.22
N THR A 3 7.92 4.69 2.26
CA THR A 3 8.43 3.87 1.15
C THR A 3 8.20 2.40 1.46
N LEU A 4 7.44 1.70 0.62
CA LEU A 4 7.24 0.25 0.76
C LEU A 4 8.39 -0.51 0.10
N GLN A 5 8.84 -1.57 0.75
CA GLN A 5 9.99 -2.36 0.31
C GLN A 5 9.61 -3.52 -0.61
N GLY A 6 8.35 -3.95 -0.57
CA GLY A 6 7.80 -4.98 -1.44
C GLY A 6 7.71 -4.57 -2.90
N LYS A 7 7.55 -5.56 -3.78
CA LYS A 7 7.15 -5.36 -5.18
C LYS A 7 5.64 -5.50 -5.30
N TYR A 8 4.99 -4.45 -5.76
CA TYR A 8 3.54 -4.39 -5.82
C TYR A 8 3.04 -4.41 -7.26
N GLN A 9 1.92 -5.11 -7.47
CA GLN A 9 1.21 -5.06 -8.74
C GLN A 9 0.20 -3.93 -8.71
N VAL A 10 0.35 -2.99 -9.63
CA VAL A 10 -0.61 -1.91 -9.86
C VAL A 10 -1.54 -2.32 -11.00
N ALA A 11 -2.84 -2.14 -10.80
CA ALA A 11 -3.84 -2.39 -11.83
C ALA A 11 -3.74 -1.36 -12.97
N GLN A 12 -4.33 -1.66 -14.14
CA GLN A 12 -4.25 -0.77 -15.31
C GLN A 12 -4.87 0.62 -15.08
N ASN A 13 -5.84 0.73 -14.18
CA ASN A 13 -6.42 2.00 -13.73
C ASN A 13 -5.55 2.75 -12.69
N LYS A 14 -4.29 2.34 -12.52
CA LYS A 14 -3.34 2.86 -11.52
C LYS A 14 -3.73 2.63 -10.07
N ARG A 15 -4.68 1.73 -9.80
CA ARG A 15 -5.09 1.37 -8.44
C ARG A 15 -4.12 0.34 -7.86
N LEU A 16 -3.67 0.61 -6.64
CA LEU A 16 -2.96 -0.35 -5.82
C LEU A 16 -3.89 -0.80 -4.68
N THR A 17 -3.98 -2.11 -4.46
CA THR A 17 -4.67 -2.72 -3.33
C THR A 17 -3.69 -3.65 -2.61
N ILE A 18 -3.50 -3.43 -1.31
CA ILE A 18 -2.68 -4.26 -0.43
C ILE A 18 -3.59 -4.87 0.62
N PHE A 19 -3.66 -6.19 0.68
CA PHE A 19 -4.44 -6.89 1.70
C PHE A 19 -3.61 -7.02 2.98
N ALA A 20 -4.21 -6.65 4.12
CA ALA A 20 -3.57 -6.69 5.44
C ALA A 20 -3.71 -8.06 6.13
N GLU A 21 -4.39 -9.02 5.49
CA GLU A 21 -4.58 -10.36 6.04
C GLU A 21 -3.32 -11.21 5.90
N PRO A 22 -2.89 -11.94 6.94
CA PRO A 22 -1.82 -12.92 6.85
C PRO A 22 -2.26 -14.11 6.00
N ARG A 23 -1.94 -14.10 4.70
CA ARG A 23 -2.00 -15.33 3.90
C ARG A 23 -0.77 -16.18 4.25
N ALA A 24 -0.94 -17.50 4.33
CA ALA A 24 0.11 -18.47 4.71
C ALA A 24 1.39 -18.47 3.82
N ARG A 25 1.49 -17.57 2.84
CA ARG A 25 2.64 -17.38 1.93
C ARG A 25 3.02 -15.91 1.78
N GLN A 26 2.83 -15.09 2.81
CA GLN A 26 3.31 -13.71 2.76
C GLN A 26 4.80 -13.64 3.02
N SER A 27 5.46 -12.77 2.25
CA SER A 27 6.87 -12.45 2.47
C SER A 27 6.99 -11.62 3.74
N ALA A 28 8.05 -11.84 4.53
CA ALA A 28 8.34 -11.02 5.71
C ALA A 28 8.40 -9.50 5.39
N THR A 29 8.79 -9.13 4.16
CA THR A 29 8.75 -7.74 3.68
C THR A 29 7.34 -7.16 3.63
N LEU A 30 6.34 -7.98 3.25
CA LEU A 30 4.95 -7.53 3.17
C LEU A 30 4.38 -7.28 4.57
N ASP A 31 4.71 -8.12 5.56
CA ASP A 31 4.31 -7.89 6.96
C ASP A 31 4.87 -6.58 7.51
N LEU A 32 6.15 -6.30 7.26
CA LEU A 32 6.80 -5.05 7.64
C LEU A 32 6.14 -3.85 6.96
N ASP A 33 5.86 -3.95 5.66
CA ASP A 33 5.18 -2.90 4.90
C ASP A 33 3.75 -2.67 5.43
N ILE A 34 2.99 -3.72 5.78
CA ILE A 34 1.66 -3.60 6.40
C ILE A 34 1.76 -2.89 7.76
N GLN A 35 2.72 -3.25 8.61
CA GLN A 35 2.91 -2.58 9.90
C GLN A 35 3.28 -1.10 9.73
N ALA A 36 4.11 -0.79 8.74
CA ALA A 36 4.48 0.58 8.41
C ALA A 36 3.28 1.37 7.85
N LEU A 37 2.47 0.75 6.98
CA LEU A 37 1.23 1.32 6.44
C LEU A 37 0.24 1.64 7.55
N ARG A 38 0.03 0.71 8.48
CA ARG A 38 -0.82 0.92 9.67
C ARG A 38 -0.39 2.16 10.43
N SER A 39 0.89 2.24 10.80
CA SER A 39 1.43 3.36 11.57
C SER A 39 1.31 4.68 10.82
N ALA A 40 1.63 4.69 9.52
CA ALA A 40 1.57 5.90 8.70
C ALA A 40 0.14 6.37 8.45
N CYS A 41 -0.79 5.45 8.17
CA CYS A 41 -2.19 5.78 7.92
C CYS A 41 -2.91 6.19 9.21
N ASP A 42 -2.57 5.62 10.39
CA ASP A 42 -3.14 6.03 11.68
C ASP A 42 -2.82 7.49 12.01
N VAL A 43 -1.57 7.91 11.83
CA VAL A 43 -1.14 9.31 11.98
C VAL A 43 -1.85 10.24 10.98
N GLY A 44 -2.12 9.74 9.78
CA GLY A 44 -2.76 10.49 8.70
C GLY A 44 -4.30 10.42 8.66
N GLY A 45 -4.95 9.95 9.73
CA GLY A 45 -6.42 9.88 9.80
C GLY A 45 -7.04 8.87 8.83
N GLY A 46 -6.35 7.76 8.57
CA GLY A 46 -6.74 6.69 7.64
C GLY A 46 -6.16 6.84 6.22
N CYS A 47 -5.39 7.88 5.95
CA CYS A 47 -4.74 8.12 4.65
C CYS A 47 -3.23 8.23 4.81
N CYS A 48 -2.47 7.55 3.95
CA CYS A 48 -1.01 7.62 3.97
C CYS A 48 -0.42 7.74 2.57
N VAL A 49 0.52 8.69 2.42
CA VAL A 49 1.27 8.90 1.18
C VAL A 49 2.36 7.85 1.07
N VAL A 50 2.36 7.08 -0.01
CA VAL A 50 3.26 5.97 -0.26
C VAL A 50 4.12 6.20 -1.50
N HIS A 51 5.33 5.65 -1.45
CA HIS A 51 6.22 5.46 -2.58
C HIS A 51 6.48 3.95 -2.71
N VAL A 52 6.22 3.39 -3.89
CA VAL A 52 6.24 1.94 -4.10
C VAL A 52 7.01 1.59 -5.36
N LEU A 53 7.72 0.46 -5.31
CA LEU A 53 8.32 -0.15 -6.49
C LEU A 53 7.30 -1.10 -7.15
N THR A 54 6.96 -0.81 -8.40
CA THR A 54 5.94 -1.55 -9.17
C THR A 54 6.57 -2.25 -10.36
N GLN A 55 5.77 -3.08 -11.06
CA GLN A 55 6.19 -3.68 -12.33
C GLN A 55 6.44 -2.65 -13.45
N HIS A 56 5.99 -1.41 -13.29
CA HIS A 56 6.16 -0.32 -14.25
C HIS A 56 7.27 0.67 -13.84
N GLY A 57 7.89 0.48 -12.68
CA GLY A 57 8.86 1.41 -12.08
C GLY A 57 8.36 2.03 -10.76
N PRO A 58 9.07 3.04 -10.23
CA PRO A 58 8.67 3.74 -9.01
C PRO A 58 7.39 4.54 -9.25
N MET A 59 6.44 4.43 -8.33
CA MET A 59 5.19 5.19 -8.35
C MET A 59 4.87 5.74 -6.95
N LEU A 60 4.25 6.92 -6.90
CA LEU A 60 3.82 7.57 -5.67
C LEU A 60 2.30 7.73 -5.65
N GLY A 61 1.69 7.72 -4.48
CA GLY A 61 0.29 8.06 -4.35
C GLY A 61 -0.16 8.06 -2.90
N THR A 62 -1.47 8.07 -2.71
CA THR A 62 -2.06 7.96 -1.37
C THR A 62 -2.84 6.67 -1.29
N LEU A 63 -2.59 5.89 -0.24
CA LEU A 63 -3.43 4.76 0.12
C LEU A 63 -4.34 5.19 1.27
N THR A 64 -5.59 4.74 1.20
CA THR A 64 -6.55 4.85 2.27
C THR A 64 -6.76 3.47 2.88
N GLU A 65 -6.73 3.44 4.19
CA GLU A 65 -7.05 2.25 4.96
C GLU A 65 -8.56 1.99 4.91
N LYS A 66 -8.94 0.81 4.41
CA LYS A 66 -10.32 0.32 4.44
C LYS A 66 -10.39 -0.80 5.46
N LYS A 67 -10.89 -0.47 6.66
CA LYS A 67 -11.18 -1.40 7.77
C LYS A 67 -12.67 -1.80 7.75
N PRO A 68 -13.07 -2.85 7.02
CA PRO A 68 -14.42 -3.39 7.11
C PRO A 68 -14.67 -4.06 8.47
N ARG A 69 -15.94 -4.33 8.79
CA ARG A 69 -16.34 -5.02 10.03
C ARG A 69 -15.78 -6.45 10.12
N LYS A 70 -15.40 -7.06 8.99
CA LYS A 70 -14.72 -8.35 8.93
C LYS A 70 -13.22 -8.14 8.79
N PHE A 71 -12.46 -8.67 9.73
CA PHE A 71 -10.99 -8.58 9.72
C PHE A 71 -10.36 -9.15 8.44
N SER A 72 -11.03 -10.14 7.84
CA SER A 72 -10.61 -10.82 6.61
C SER A 72 -10.79 -9.99 5.33
N GLU A 73 -11.18 -8.73 5.43
CA GLU A 73 -11.34 -7.84 4.27
C GLU A 73 -10.55 -6.54 4.46
N TRP A 74 -9.68 -6.49 5.48
CA TRP A 74 -8.87 -5.32 5.73
C TRP A 74 -7.83 -5.13 4.63
N GLN A 75 -7.88 -3.95 4.00
CA GLN A 75 -7.01 -3.60 2.88
C GLN A 75 -6.63 -2.12 2.91
N PHE A 76 -5.51 -1.82 2.27
CA PHE A 76 -5.08 -0.47 1.91
C PHE A 76 -5.29 -0.29 0.42
N GLU A 77 -5.88 0.83 0.02
CA GLU A 77 -6.23 1.05 -1.36
C GLU A 77 -6.07 2.51 -1.77
N GLY A 78 -5.56 2.73 -2.98
CA GLY A 78 -5.56 4.05 -3.58
C GLY A 78 -4.97 4.08 -4.97
N HIS A 79 -4.81 5.28 -5.49
CA HIS A 79 -4.29 5.51 -6.84
C HIS A 79 -2.85 6.01 -6.78
N LEU A 80 -2.04 5.48 -7.69
CA LEU A 80 -0.65 5.84 -7.84
C LEU A 80 -0.40 6.58 -9.16
N SER A 81 0.65 7.38 -9.19
CA SER A 81 1.13 8.07 -10.38
C SER A 81 2.64 7.96 -10.46
N PHE A 82 3.18 8.03 -11.66
CA PHE A 82 4.62 8.17 -11.81
C PHE A 82 5.07 9.49 -11.18
N PRO A 83 6.20 9.50 -10.44
CA PRO A 83 6.76 10.75 -9.96
C PRO A 83 7.06 11.67 -11.15
N PRO A 84 6.95 13.00 -10.98
CA PRO A 84 7.40 13.94 -12.00
C PRO A 84 8.87 13.65 -12.34
N ARG A 85 9.18 13.63 -13.63
CA ARG A 85 10.58 13.58 -14.08
C ARG A 85 11.19 14.94 -13.75
N GLU A 86 12.22 14.95 -12.92
CA GLU A 86 13.10 16.11 -12.76
C GLU A 86 13.81 16.46 -14.06
#